data_AF-A0A011VTK3-F1
#
_entry.id   AF-A0A011VTK3-F1
#
_cell.length_a   1.000
_cell.length_b   1.000
_cell.length_c   1.000
_cell.angle_alpha   90.00
_cell.angle_beta   90.00
_cell.angle_gamma   90.00
#
_symmetry.space_group_name_H-M   'P 1'
#
loop_
_entity.id
_entity.type
_entity.pdbx_description
1 polymer ?
#
loop_
_entity_poly.entity_id
_entity_poly.type
_entity_poly.pdbx_seq_one_letter_code
_entity_poly.pdbx_strand_id
1 'polypeptide(L)'
;MKKTIKQLRYEQAVKLASYRDPDCPELAILEAQSIMTSFYRLCKLSERNLYLSNDANKANLKSTTESEEREQKWFERLNKVFQNKYGLCLCYCGYMPSIGIRNENGSFTEKIERYFYE
;
A
#
# COMPACT_ATOMS: atom_id res chain seq x y z
N MET A 1 21.21 -2.07 -18.08
CA MET A 1 20.09 -3.06 -18.13
C MET A 1 19.00 -2.58 -17.19
N LYS A 2 17.76 -2.44 -17.66
CA LYS A 2 16.69 -1.89 -16.82
C LYS A 2 16.14 -2.95 -15.85
N LYS A 3 15.85 -2.54 -14.61
CA LYS A 3 15.20 -3.41 -13.62
C LYS A 3 13.75 -3.68 -14.01
N THR A 4 13.32 -4.92 -13.86
CA THR A 4 11.92 -5.33 -14.00
C THR A 4 11.09 -4.85 -12.81
N ILE A 5 9.77 -4.75 -12.99
CA ILE A 5 8.83 -4.45 -11.88
C ILE A 5 8.98 -5.47 -10.74
N LYS A 6 9.26 -6.74 -11.04
CA LYS A 6 9.48 -7.77 -10.02
C LYS A 6 10.70 -7.44 -9.15
N GLN A 7 11.81 -7.02 -9.77
CA GLN A 7 13.02 -6.62 -9.05
C GLN A 7 12.79 -5.36 -8.23
N LEU A 8 12.11 -4.36 -8.77
CA LEU A 8 11.80 -3.12 -8.04
C LEU A 8 10.89 -3.39 -6.83
N ARG A 9 9.88 -4.26 -6.98
CA ARG A 9 9.03 -4.69 -5.86
C ARG A 9 9.81 -5.47 -4.80
N TYR A 10 10.77 -6.29 -5.22
CA TYR A 10 11.66 -6.99 -4.29
C TYR A 10 12.50 -6.00 -3.48
N GLU A 11 13.08 -4.99 -4.13
CA GLU A 11 13.85 -3.94 -3.45
C GLU A 11 13.01 -3.17 -2.43
N GLN A 12 11.76 -2.85 -2.75
CA GLN A 12 10.84 -2.21 -1.79
C GLN A 12 10.47 -3.15 -0.62
N ALA A 13 10.39 -4.47 -0.85
CA ALA A 13 10.17 -5.42 0.23
C ALA A 13 11.40 -5.56 1.14
N VAL A 14 12.62 -5.56 0.57
CA VAL A 14 13.87 -5.49 1.36
C VAL A 14 13.91 -4.20 2.17
N LYS A 15 13.59 -3.07 1.55
CA LYS A 15 13.50 -1.77 2.22
C LYS A 15 12.48 -1.81 3.37
N LEU A 16 11.30 -2.38 3.16
CA LEU A 16 10.31 -2.55 4.22
C LEU A 16 10.83 -3.45 5.36
N ALA A 17 11.47 -4.57 5.03
CA ALA A 17 12.04 -5.48 6.03
C ALA A 17 13.07 -4.77 6.92
N SER A 18 13.89 -3.88 6.35
CA SER A 18 14.92 -3.12 7.08
C SER A 18 14.36 -2.20 8.18
N TYR A 19 13.08 -1.81 8.12
CA TYR A 19 12.44 -1.04 9.18
C TYR A 19 12.20 -1.86 10.46
N ARG A 20 12.13 -3.19 10.33
CA ARG A 20 11.94 -4.10 11.46
C ARG A 20 13.23 -4.82 11.85
N ASP A 21 13.94 -5.34 10.86
CA ASP A 21 15.12 -6.18 11.03
C ASP A 21 16.28 -5.58 10.19
N PRO A 22 17.24 -4.87 10.80
CA PRO A 22 18.34 -4.23 10.07
C PRO A 22 19.16 -5.20 9.21
N ASP A 23 19.38 -6.42 9.71
CA ASP A 23 20.12 -7.47 9.00
C ASP A 23 19.34 -8.11 7.85
N CYS A 24 18.05 -7.76 7.69
CA CYS A 24 17.16 -8.22 6.62
C CYS A 24 17.23 -9.74 6.36
N PRO A 25 17.02 -10.60 7.37
CA PRO A 25 17.04 -12.05 7.16
C PRO A 25 15.98 -12.45 6.13
N GLU A 26 16.23 -13.54 5.40
CA GLU A 26 15.37 -14.00 4.29
C GLU A 26 13.89 -14.10 4.69
N LEU A 27 13.61 -14.61 5.89
CA LEU A 27 12.26 -14.72 6.42
C LEU A 27 11.56 -13.35 6.54
N ALA A 28 12.27 -12.31 6.98
CA ALA A 28 11.73 -10.95 7.08
C ALA A 28 11.40 -10.37 5.71
N ILE A 29 12.24 -10.65 4.70
CA ILE A 29 12.00 -10.23 3.32
C ILE A 29 10.77 -10.94 2.75
N LEU A 30 10.63 -12.25 2.95
CA LEU A 30 9.47 -13.03 2.49
C LEU A 30 8.16 -12.53 3.11
N GLU A 31 8.17 -12.24 4.42
CA GLU A 31 7.02 -11.63 5.10
C GLU A 31 6.68 -10.25 4.52
N ALA A 32 7.70 -9.40 4.33
CA ALA A 32 7.53 -8.08 3.72
C ALA A 32 6.98 -8.17 2.30
N GLN A 33 7.41 -9.13 1.48
CA GLN A 33 6.87 -9.37 0.14
C GLN A 33 5.37 -9.74 0.15
N SER A 34 4.96 -10.57 1.10
CA SER A 34 3.54 -10.95 1.27
C SER A 34 2.69 -9.72 1.62
N ILE A 35 3.17 -8.90 2.55
CA ILE A 35 2.50 -7.66 2.98
C ILE A 35 2.45 -6.64 1.83
N MET A 36 3.58 -6.43 1.12
CA MET A 36 3.64 -5.54 -0.04
C MET A 36 2.72 -6.02 -1.16
N THR A 37 2.59 -7.34 -1.39
CA THR A 37 1.64 -7.89 -2.36
C THR A 37 0.20 -7.55 -1.98
N SER A 38 -0.15 -7.64 -0.70
CA SER A 38 -1.46 -7.21 -0.19
C SER A 38 -1.69 -5.71 -0.39
N PHE A 39 -0.67 -4.88 -0.13
CA PHE A 39 -0.72 -3.44 -0.38
C PHE A 39 -0.93 -3.10 -1.86
N TYR A 40 -0.23 -3.74 -2.78
CA TYR A 40 -0.44 -3.52 -4.23
C TYR A 40 -1.85 -3.93 -4.68
N ARG A 41 -2.44 -4.96 -4.06
CA ARG A 41 -3.84 -5.36 -4.32
C ARG A 41 -4.83 -4.33 -3.78
N LEU A 42 -4.56 -3.76 -2.60
CA LEU A 42 -5.34 -2.64 -2.07
C LEU A 42 -5.29 -1.45 -3.04
N CYS A 43 -4.11 -1.09 -3.55
CA CYS A 43 -3.97 -0.01 -4.53
C CYS A 43 -4.85 -0.24 -5.77
N LYS A 44 -4.84 -1.44 -6.34
CA LYS A 44 -5.71 -1.78 -7.47
C LYS A 44 -7.21 -1.72 -7.12
N LEU A 45 -7.58 -2.04 -5.88
CA LEU A 45 -8.95 -1.92 -5.42
C LEU A 45 -9.37 -0.45 -5.32
N SER A 46 -8.52 0.42 -4.75
CA SER A 46 -8.75 1.87 -4.68
C SER A 46 -8.93 2.49 -6.06
N GLU A 47 -8.10 2.10 -7.03
CA GLU A 47 -8.25 2.52 -8.42
C GLU A 47 -9.57 2.07 -9.03
N ARG A 48 -9.94 0.81 -8.82
CA ARG A 48 -11.25 0.30 -9.29
C ARG A 48 -12.41 1.06 -8.66
N ASN A 49 -12.35 1.31 -7.36
CA ASN A 49 -13.41 2.05 -6.67
C ASN A 49 -13.51 3.47 -7.18
N LEU A 50 -12.40 4.16 -7.43
CA LEU A 50 -12.42 5.47 -8.11
C LEU A 50 -13.19 5.41 -9.43
N TYR A 51 -12.95 4.41 -10.28
CA TYR A 51 -13.68 4.28 -11.54
C TYR A 51 -15.18 3.98 -11.35
N LEU A 52 -15.54 3.15 -10.37
CA LEU A 52 -16.94 2.80 -10.10
C LEU A 52 -17.72 4.00 -9.56
N SER A 53 -17.12 4.77 -8.64
CA SER A 53 -17.77 5.92 -8.01
C SER A 53 -17.88 7.13 -8.95
N ASN A 54 -17.10 7.15 -10.03
CA ASN A 54 -17.20 8.17 -11.10
C ASN A 54 -18.05 7.72 -12.31
N ASP A 55 -18.55 6.49 -12.33
CA ASP A 55 -19.46 6.02 -13.39
C ASP A 55 -20.91 6.24 -12.93
N ALA A 56 -21.65 7.11 -13.64
CA ALA A 56 -23.03 7.48 -13.29
C ALA A 56 -23.98 6.29 -13.18
N ASN A 57 -23.71 5.20 -13.89
CA ASN A 57 -24.54 3.99 -13.84
C ASN A 57 -24.18 3.06 -12.67
N LYS A 58 -23.02 3.27 -12.05
CA LYS A 58 -22.45 2.37 -11.04
C LYS A 58 -22.28 3.00 -9.67
N ALA A 59 -22.14 4.31 -9.57
CA ALA A 59 -21.78 5.02 -8.34
C ALA A 59 -22.73 4.71 -7.17
N ASN A 60 -24.03 4.55 -7.45
CA ASN A 60 -25.05 4.30 -6.42
C ASN A 60 -25.46 2.83 -6.30
N LEU A 61 -24.75 1.90 -6.96
CA LEU A 61 -25.03 0.48 -6.81
C LEU A 61 -24.54 -0.01 -5.46
N LYS A 62 -25.32 -0.89 -4.83
CA LYS A 62 -24.94 -1.57 -3.57
C LYS A 62 -23.56 -2.23 -3.66
N SER A 63 -23.23 -2.82 -4.81
CA SER A 63 -21.94 -3.46 -5.06
C SER A 63 -20.75 -2.49 -5.07
N THR A 64 -20.97 -1.21 -5.39
CA THR A 64 -19.95 -0.16 -5.31
C THR A 64 -19.68 0.20 -3.86
N THR A 65 -20.73 0.48 -3.08
CA THR A 65 -20.61 0.76 -1.64
C THR A 65 -19.96 -0.41 -0.88
N GLU A 66 -20.37 -1.65 -1.15
CA GLU A 66 -19.73 -2.85 -0.57
C GLU A 66 -18.24 -2.97 -0.93
N SER A 67 -17.85 -2.51 -2.13
CA SER A 67 -16.45 -2.51 -2.57
C SER A 67 -15.62 -1.43 -1.86
N GLU A 68 -16.20 -0.24 -1.62
CA GLU A 68 -15.58 0.84 -0.84
C GLU A 68 -15.41 0.43 0.63
N GLU A 69 -16.42 -0.18 1.25
CA GLU A 69 -16.31 -0.71 2.61
C GLU A 69 -15.22 -1.77 2.74
N ARG A 70 -15.13 -2.67 1.74
CA ARG A 70 -14.07 -3.69 1.70
C ARG A 70 -12.70 -3.05 1.59
N GLU A 71 -12.56 -2.00 0.79
CA GLU A 71 -11.32 -1.24 0.69
C GLU A 71 -10.94 -0.64 2.05
N GLN A 72 -11.86 0.06 2.71
CA GLN A 72 -11.62 0.69 4.01
C GLN A 72 -11.22 -0.32 5.07
N LYS A 73 -11.95 -1.45 5.19
CA LYS A 73 -11.62 -2.54 6.12
C LYS A 73 -10.23 -3.13 5.84
N TRP A 74 -9.87 -3.28 4.56
CA TRP A 74 -8.56 -3.77 4.16
C TRP A 74 -7.46 -2.75 4.49
N PHE A 75 -7.68 -1.48 4.19
CA PHE A 75 -6.79 -0.37 4.54
C PHE A 75 -6.49 -0.37 6.05
N GLU A 76 -7.51 -0.39 6.89
CA GLU A 76 -7.33 -0.37 8.35
C GLU A 76 -6.51 -1.55 8.86
N ARG A 77 -6.79 -2.75 8.35
CA ARG A 77 -6.04 -3.96 8.70
C ARG A 77 -4.58 -3.84 8.29
N LEU A 78 -4.29 -3.39 7.07
CA LEU A 78 -2.91 -3.21 6.61
C LEU A 78 -2.21 -2.08 7.35
N ASN A 79 -2.88 -0.97 7.63
CA ASN A 79 -2.31 0.15 8.37
C ASN A 79 -1.85 -0.30 9.76
N LYS A 80 -2.65 -1.10 10.48
CA LYS A 80 -2.26 -1.70 11.76
C LYS A 80 -1.00 -2.57 11.63
N VAL A 81 -0.88 -3.34 10.55
CA VAL A 81 0.33 -4.14 10.29
C VAL A 81 1.55 -3.24 10.06
N PHE A 82 1.42 -2.19 9.24
CA PHE A 82 2.51 -1.24 8.99
C PHE A 82 2.95 -0.52 10.26
N GLN A 83 2.01 -0.08 11.09
CA GLN A 83 2.29 0.62 12.34
C GLN A 83 2.98 -0.30 13.34
N ASN A 84 2.40 -1.48 13.59
CA ASN A 84 2.87 -2.36 14.65
C ASN A 84 4.19 -3.07 14.30
N LYS A 85 4.41 -3.43 13.02
CA LYS A 85 5.59 -4.21 12.61
C LYS A 85 6.74 -3.37 12.10
N TYR A 86 6.47 -2.20 11.50
CA TYR A 86 7.48 -1.45 10.76
C TYR A 86 7.59 0.01 11.20
N GLY A 87 6.77 0.48 12.15
CA GLY A 87 6.75 1.89 12.55
C GLY A 87 6.32 2.84 11.41
N LEU A 88 5.65 2.30 10.39
CA LEU A 88 5.16 3.06 9.23
C LEU A 88 3.64 3.18 9.27
N CYS A 89 3.06 4.07 8.48
CA CYS A 89 1.62 4.20 8.34
C CYS A 89 1.20 4.25 6.87
N LEU A 90 -0.06 3.89 6.64
CA LEU A 90 -0.74 4.16 5.40
C LEU A 90 -1.43 5.53 5.44
N CYS A 91 -1.35 6.25 4.34
CA CYS A 91 -2.11 7.48 4.13
C CYS A 91 -2.61 7.54 2.69
N TYR A 92 -3.86 7.94 2.49
CA TYR A 92 -4.34 8.26 1.14
C TYR A 92 -3.66 9.54 0.65
N CYS A 93 -3.01 9.44 -0.52
CA CYS A 93 -2.49 10.57 -1.29
C CYS A 93 -3.32 10.64 -2.57
N GLY A 94 -4.33 11.49 -2.59
CA GLY A 94 -5.43 11.40 -3.55
C GLY A 94 -6.32 10.19 -3.26
N TYR A 95 -6.66 9.41 -4.28
CA TYR A 95 -7.49 8.21 -4.15
C TYR A 95 -6.72 6.96 -3.73
N MET A 96 -5.39 7.01 -3.70
CA MET A 96 -4.54 5.82 -3.62
C MET A 96 -3.69 5.83 -2.33
N PRO A 97 -3.56 4.70 -1.61
CA PRO A 97 -2.79 4.64 -0.38
C PRO A 97 -1.27 4.61 -0.62
N SER A 98 -0.52 5.39 0.15
CA SER A 98 0.95 5.43 0.20
C SER A 98 1.46 4.98 1.56
N ILE A 99 2.70 4.47 1.60
CA ILE A 99 3.36 3.96 2.81
C ILE A 99 4.46 4.94 3.24
N GLY A 100 4.41 5.41 4.49
CA GLY A 100 5.34 6.44 4.95
C GLY A 100 5.17 6.81 6.42
N ILE A 101 5.65 8.00 6.75
CA ILE A 101 5.61 8.56 8.10
C ILE A 101 4.83 9.86 8.06
N ARG A 102 3.91 10.04 9.01
CA ARG A 102 3.30 11.34 9.30
C ARG A 102 4.26 12.15 10.17
N ASN A 103 4.69 13.29 9.67
CA ASN A 103 5.56 14.21 10.37
C ASN A 103 4.74 15.04 11.38
N GLU A 104 5.40 15.58 12.40
CA GLU A 104 4.74 16.38 13.45
C GLU A 104 4.03 17.64 12.91
N ASN A 105 4.52 18.19 11.80
CA ASN A 105 3.91 19.32 11.10
C ASN A 105 2.69 18.95 10.24
N GLY A 106 2.20 17.71 10.33
CA GLY A 106 1.04 17.22 9.57
C GLY A 106 1.35 16.77 8.13
N SER A 107 2.60 16.94 7.65
CA SER A 107 2.99 16.44 6.33
C SER A 107 3.25 14.92 6.32
N PHE A 108 3.28 14.32 5.13
CA PHE A 108 3.54 12.90 4.94
C PHE A 108 4.80 12.68 4.09
N THR A 109 5.72 11.88 4.61
CA THR A 109 6.94 11.48 3.88
C THR A 109 6.79 10.04 3.40
N GLU A 110 6.70 9.84 2.09
CA GLU A 110 6.69 8.49 1.51
C GLU A 110 8.04 7.79 1.77
N LYS A 111 7.97 6.54 2.21
CA LYS A 111 9.16 5.74 2.54
C LYS A 111 9.29 4.49 1.69
N ILE A 112 8.17 3.91 1.24
CA ILE A 112 8.16 2.75 0.35
C ILE A 112 7.46 3.15 -0.93
N GLU A 113 8.15 2.96 -2.06
CA GLU A 113 7.63 3.34 -3.36
C GLU A 113 6.60 2.33 -3.84
N ARG A 114 5.56 2.85 -4.51
CA ARG A 114 4.52 2.03 -5.14
C ARG A 114 4.49 2.14 -6.67
N TYR A 115 5.04 3.22 -7.20
CA TYR A 115 5.12 3.49 -8.62
C TYR A 115 6.52 3.24 -9.13
N PHE A 116 6.59 2.44 -10.18
CA PHE A 116 7.83 2.05 -10.84
C PHE A 116 7.73 2.48 -12.30
N TYR A 117 7.54 3.79 -12.51
CA TYR A 117 7.56 4.33 -13.86
C TYR A 117 8.98 4.39 -14.40
N GLU A 118 9.04 4.30 -15.71
CA GLU A 118 10.23 4.38 -16.55
C GLU A 118 10.36 5.80 -17.09
#